data_AF-A0A1G5Q8R5-F1
#
_entry.id   AF-A0A1G5Q8R5-F1
#
_cell.length_a   1.000
_cell.length_b   1.000
_cell.length_c   1.000
_cell.angle_alpha   90.00
_cell.angle_beta   90.00
_cell.angle_gamma   90.00
#
_symmetry.space_group_name_H-M   'P 1'
#
loop_
_entity.id
_entity.type
_entity.pdbx_description
1 polymer ?
#
loop_
_entity_poly.entity_id
_entity_poly.type
_entity_poly.pdbx_seq_one_letter_code
_entity_poly.pdbx_strand_id
1 'polypeptide(L)'
;MMTAELLLEPPEPMQALIETFWSIMRLRAGPQILPASNFLLAPILLLHWAVGVGLGAFSLAPGMALASALAGTVMVVIFVHALLGLRGLRARAIQTLTALAGCEVLLGALAIPLTAWFFAVPEAQRALPGLLSLLVLGWNIALAGHIFRHALGISSSMGLVAALGYILVSFALAGAITPAP
;
A
#
# COMPACT_ATOMS: atom_id res chain seq x y z
N MET A 1 -45.61 -11.53 -10.23
CA MET A 1 -44.78 -10.76 -9.28
C MET A 1 -43.53 -11.59 -8.94
N MET A 2 -42.72 -11.91 -9.95
CA MET A 2 -41.58 -12.84 -9.88
C MET A 2 -40.61 -12.56 -11.03
N THR A 3 -40.19 -11.30 -11.20
CA THR A 3 -39.37 -10.85 -12.34
C THR A 3 -38.41 -9.70 -11.98
N ALA A 4 -37.82 -9.72 -10.78
CA ALA A 4 -36.83 -8.70 -10.40
C ALA A 4 -35.60 -9.24 -9.64
N GLU A 5 -35.65 -10.46 -9.09
CA GLU A 5 -34.50 -11.03 -8.36
C GLU A 5 -33.59 -11.94 -9.20
N LEU A 6 -33.82 -12.05 -10.52
CA LEU A 6 -33.20 -13.09 -11.36
C LEU A 6 -32.18 -12.60 -12.41
N LEU A 7 -31.60 -11.39 -12.29
CA LEU A 7 -30.68 -10.85 -13.31
C LEU A 7 -29.42 -10.11 -12.79
N LEU A 8 -29.12 -10.16 -11.49
CA LEU A 8 -27.79 -9.80 -11.01
C LEU A 8 -27.03 -11.11 -10.78
N GLU A 9 -26.42 -11.63 -11.85
CA GLU A 9 -25.35 -12.61 -11.65
C GLU A 9 -24.34 -11.98 -10.69
N PRO A 10 -23.94 -12.69 -9.62
CA PRO A 10 -22.95 -12.16 -8.70
C PRO A 10 -21.69 -11.80 -9.51
N PRO A 11 -21.05 -10.66 -9.20
CA PRO A 11 -19.87 -10.24 -9.92
C PRO A 11 -18.82 -11.35 -9.88
N GLU A 12 -18.14 -11.53 -11.01
CA GLU A 12 -17.06 -12.51 -11.11
C GLU A 12 -16.02 -12.26 -10.01
N PRO A 13 -15.37 -13.28 -9.46
CA PRO A 13 -14.51 -13.15 -8.28
C PRO A 13 -13.40 -12.10 -8.44
N MET A 14 -12.91 -11.92 -9.68
CA MET A 14 -11.94 -10.87 -10.01
C MET A 14 -12.55 -9.46 -9.95
N GLN A 15 -13.78 -9.27 -10.44
CA GLN A 15 -14.48 -7.98 -10.40
C GLN A 15 -14.76 -7.56 -8.95
N ALA A 16 -15.25 -8.49 -8.13
CA ALA A 16 -15.48 -8.25 -6.70
C ALA A 16 -14.19 -7.84 -5.96
N LEU A 17 -13.05 -8.43 -6.32
CA LEU A 17 -11.76 -8.07 -5.75
C LEU A 17 -11.34 -6.64 -6.14
N ILE A 18 -11.49 -6.27 -7.41
CA ILE A 18 -11.21 -4.91 -7.91
C ILE A 18 -12.09 -3.87 -7.20
N GLU A 19 -13.39 -4.14 -7.09
CA GLU A 19 -14.33 -3.28 -6.38
C GLU A 19 -13.97 -3.13 -4.90
N THR A 20 -13.50 -4.21 -4.27
CA THR A 20 -13.06 -4.20 -2.87
C THR A 20 -11.85 -3.30 -2.70
N PHE A 21 -10.80 -3.45 -3.53
CA PHE A 21 -9.63 -2.55 -3.49
C PHE A 21 -10.02 -1.10 -3.78
N TRP A 22 -10.92 -0.86 -4.72
CA TRP A 22 -11.43 0.48 -5.02
C TRP A 22 -12.23 1.10 -3.87
N SER A 23 -12.96 0.28 -3.12
CA SER A 23 -13.67 0.70 -1.91
C SER A 23 -12.69 1.07 -0.78
N ILE A 24 -11.65 0.26 -0.57
CA ILE A 24 -10.58 0.53 0.40
C ILE A 24 -9.81 1.80 0.01
N MET A 25 -9.43 1.95 -1.26
CA MET A 25 -8.76 3.13 -1.81
C MET A 25 -9.55 4.42 -1.60
N ARG A 26 -10.88 4.36 -1.58
CA ARG A 26 -11.78 5.49 -1.29
C ARG A 26 -12.10 5.65 0.19
N LEU A 27 -11.43 4.90 1.07
CA LEU A 27 -11.60 4.90 2.52
C LEU A 27 -13.03 4.52 2.97
N ARG A 28 -13.70 3.66 2.17
CA ARG A 28 -15.09 3.21 2.42
C ARG A 28 -15.18 1.80 3.00
N ALA A 29 -14.09 1.05 2.95
CA ALA A 29 -14.01 -0.33 3.39
C ALA A 29 -12.71 -0.61 4.14
N GLY A 30 -12.81 -1.50 5.14
CA GLY A 30 -11.65 -2.00 5.88
C GLY A 30 -11.11 -3.32 5.29
N PRO A 31 -9.93 -3.77 5.77
CA PRO A 31 -9.27 -4.98 5.29
C PRO A 31 -10.10 -6.26 5.48
N GLN A 32 -11.02 -6.28 6.46
CA GLN A 32 -11.82 -7.46 6.79
C GLN A 32 -12.74 -7.98 5.67
N ILE A 33 -12.97 -7.17 4.63
CA ILE A 33 -13.78 -7.58 3.46
C ILE A 33 -13.00 -8.52 2.53
N LEU A 34 -11.66 -8.41 2.52
CA LEU A 34 -10.82 -9.25 1.67
C LEU A 34 -10.82 -10.71 2.14
N PRO A 35 -10.71 -11.69 1.24
CA PRO A 35 -10.57 -13.08 1.65
C PRO A 35 -9.23 -13.31 2.35
N ALA A 36 -9.25 -14.11 3.43
CA ALA A 36 -8.03 -14.52 4.13
C ALA A 36 -7.32 -15.64 3.35
N SER A 37 -6.65 -15.28 2.24
CA SER A 37 -6.02 -16.21 1.31
C SER A 37 -4.55 -15.90 1.06
N ASN A 38 -3.67 -16.85 1.37
CA ASN A 38 -2.24 -16.76 1.02
C ASN A 38 -2.02 -16.79 -0.50
N PHE A 39 -2.89 -17.45 -1.25
CA PHE A 39 -2.87 -17.44 -2.72
C PHE A 39 -3.10 -16.04 -3.30
N LEU A 40 -3.82 -15.18 -2.58
CA LEU A 40 -4.00 -13.77 -2.96
C LEU A 40 -2.85 -12.90 -2.44
N LEU A 41 -2.39 -13.12 -1.21
CA LEU A 41 -1.34 -12.32 -0.60
C LEU A 41 0.00 -12.44 -1.32
N ALA A 42 0.42 -13.66 -1.68
CA ALA A 42 1.72 -13.90 -2.30
C ALA A 42 1.97 -13.09 -3.60
N PRO A 43 1.07 -13.08 -4.60
CA PRO A 43 1.25 -12.26 -5.79
C PRO A 43 1.18 -10.76 -5.48
N ILE A 44 0.40 -10.32 -4.49
CA ILE A 44 0.36 -8.91 -4.07
C ILE A 44 1.70 -8.47 -3.49
N LEU A 45 2.33 -9.28 -2.63
CA LEU A 45 3.66 -8.97 -2.10
C LEU A 45 4.73 -8.96 -3.20
N LEU A 46 4.62 -9.86 -4.18
CA LEU A 46 5.50 -9.85 -5.35
C LEU A 46 5.32 -8.56 -6.18
N LEU A 47 4.08 -8.14 -6.42
CA LEU A 47 3.79 -6.88 -7.11
C LEU A 47 4.26 -5.68 -6.30
N HIS A 48 4.10 -5.70 -4.98
CA HIS A 48 4.57 -4.64 -4.08
C HIS A 48 6.08 -4.48 -4.20
N TRP A 49 6.81 -5.59 -4.17
CA TRP A 49 8.25 -5.61 -4.41
C TRP A 49 8.59 -5.07 -5.81
N ALA A 50 7.93 -5.55 -6.88
CA ALA A 50 8.20 -5.13 -8.25
C ALA A 50 7.95 -3.62 -8.46
N VAL A 51 6.88 -3.07 -7.89
CA VAL A 51 6.58 -1.63 -7.90
C VAL A 51 7.66 -0.85 -7.14
N GLY A 52 8.10 -1.35 -5.99
CA GLY A 52 9.22 -0.78 -5.24
C GLY A 52 10.51 -0.73 -6.05
N VAL A 53 10.83 -1.80 -6.80
CA VAL A 53 11.99 -1.82 -7.71
C VAL A 53 11.83 -0.78 -8.82
N GLY A 54 10.64 -0.66 -9.41
CA GLY A 54 10.34 0.32 -10.45
C GLY A 54 10.53 1.77 -9.97
N LEU A 55 10.11 2.08 -8.75
CA LEU A 55 10.34 3.39 -8.14
C LEU A 55 11.82 3.62 -7.79
N GLY A 56 12.50 2.61 -7.24
CA GLY A 56 13.93 2.71 -6.89
C GLY A 56 14.85 2.85 -8.10
N ALA A 57 14.46 2.32 -9.27
CA ALA A 57 15.27 2.37 -10.48
C ALA A 57 15.54 3.80 -11.02
N PHE A 58 14.76 4.80 -10.58
CA PHE A 58 14.98 6.19 -10.98
C PHE A 58 16.15 6.87 -10.24
N SER A 59 16.53 6.39 -9.07
CA SER A 59 17.49 7.08 -8.19
C SER A 59 18.56 6.17 -7.59
N LEU A 60 18.42 4.85 -7.69
CA LEU A 60 19.33 3.87 -7.10
C LEU A 60 19.98 2.99 -8.18
N ALA A 61 21.18 2.49 -7.87
CA ALA A 61 21.79 1.43 -8.67
C ALA A 61 20.89 0.17 -8.66
N PRO A 62 20.88 -0.64 -9.73
CA PRO A 62 19.95 -1.77 -9.85
C PRO A 62 19.93 -2.73 -8.65
N GLY A 63 21.11 -3.11 -8.14
CA GLY A 63 21.22 -3.98 -6.97
C GLY A 63 20.65 -3.36 -5.69
N MET A 64 20.81 -2.05 -5.51
CA MET A 64 20.27 -1.31 -4.37
C MET A 64 18.75 -1.13 -4.50
N ALA A 65 18.23 -0.91 -5.70
CA ALA A 65 16.78 -0.85 -5.95
C ALA A 65 16.11 -2.18 -5.58
N LEU A 66 16.70 -3.31 -5.99
CA LEU A 66 16.26 -4.66 -5.63
C LEU A 66 16.26 -4.89 -4.11
N ALA A 67 17.36 -4.56 -3.44
CA ALA A 67 17.52 -4.75 -2.00
C ALA A 67 16.60 -3.83 -1.18
N SER A 68 16.49 -2.56 -1.56
CA SER A 68 15.63 -1.57 -0.91
C SER A 68 14.15 -1.94 -1.03
N ALA A 69 13.70 -2.35 -2.23
CA ALA A 69 12.33 -2.81 -2.43
C ALA A 69 12.01 -4.08 -1.63
N LEU A 70 12.97 -5.01 -1.54
CA LEU A 70 12.81 -6.24 -0.76
C LEU A 70 12.70 -5.91 0.73
N ALA A 71 13.58 -5.07 1.23
CA ALA A 71 13.55 -4.61 2.61
C ALA A 71 12.26 -3.87 2.94
N GLY A 72 11.77 -3.01 2.06
CA GLY A 72 10.48 -2.34 2.19
C GLY A 72 9.32 -3.34 2.29
N THR A 73 9.28 -4.33 1.40
CA THR A 73 8.23 -5.37 1.42
C THR A 73 8.26 -6.21 2.70
N VAL A 74 9.46 -6.62 3.13
CA VAL A 74 9.65 -7.33 4.41
C VAL A 74 9.25 -6.48 5.60
N MET A 75 9.55 -5.18 5.56
CA MET A 75 9.16 -4.24 6.60
C MET A 75 7.64 -4.13 6.73
N VAL A 76 6.90 -4.05 5.63
CA VAL A 76 5.42 -4.07 5.66
C VAL A 76 4.91 -5.31 6.39
N VAL A 77 5.46 -6.48 6.04
CA VAL A 77 5.09 -7.76 6.67
C VAL A 77 5.37 -7.73 8.17
N ILE A 78 6.58 -7.37 8.58
CA ILE A 78 7.00 -7.32 9.98
C ILE A 78 6.16 -6.31 10.76
N PHE A 79 5.95 -5.11 10.22
CA PHE A 79 5.25 -4.02 10.89
C PHE A 79 3.80 -4.39 11.18
N VAL A 80 3.07 -4.94 10.20
CA VAL A 80 1.68 -5.38 10.38
C VAL A 80 1.58 -6.52 11.38
N HIS A 81 2.47 -7.51 11.31
CA HIS A 81 2.49 -8.62 12.27
C HIS A 81 2.81 -8.14 13.70
N ALA A 82 3.75 -7.21 13.86
CA ALA A 82 4.07 -6.61 15.15
C ALA A 82 2.86 -5.88 15.73
N LEU A 83 2.25 -5.00 14.95
CA LEU A 83 1.13 -4.15 15.37
C LEU A 83 -0.11 -4.99 15.76
N LEU A 84 -0.46 -5.99 14.95
CA LEU A 84 -1.54 -6.93 15.28
C LEU A 84 -1.18 -7.85 16.44
N GLY A 85 0.09 -8.26 16.55
CA GLY A 85 0.59 -9.10 17.63
C GLY A 85 0.44 -8.43 19.00
N LEU A 86 0.78 -7.14 19.09
CA LEU A 86 0.61 -6.33 20.31
C LEU A 86 -0.85 -6.23 20.77
N ARG A 87 -1.81 -6.43 19.86
CA ARG A 87 -3.25 -6.38 20.13
C ARG A 87 -3.91 -7.76 20.20
N GLY A 88 -3.17 -8.85 20.01
CA GLY A 88 -3.72 -10.20 19.95
C GLY A 88 -4.58 -10.50 18.71
N LEU A 89 -4.47 -9.68 17.65
CA LEU A 89 -5.33 -9.74 16.45
C LEU A 89 -4.64 -10.40 15.24
N ARG A 90 -3.74 -11.37 15.49
CA ARG A 90 -2.92 -12.02 14.44
C ARG A 90 -3.74 -12.67 13.32
N ALA A 91 -4.97 -13.12 13.60
CA ALA A 91 -5.87 -13.70 12.60
C ALA A 91 -6.21 -12.73 11.45
N ARG A 92 -6.08 -11.41 11.67
CA ARG A 92 -6.36 -10.36 10.67
C ARG A 92 -5.15 -10.02 9.79
N ALA A 93 -4.01 -10.69 9.99
CA ALA A 93 -2.75 -10.32 9.33
C ALA A 93 -2.83 -10.46 7.81
N ILE A 94 -3.33 -11.58 7.29
CA ILE A 94 -3.42 -11.82 5.84
C ILE A 94 -4.25 -10.72 5.18
N GLN A 95 -5.46 -10.46 5.69
CA GLN A 95 -6.34 -9.43 5.16
C GLN A 95 -5.73 -8.02 5.24
N THR A 96 -5.06 -7.70 6.35
CA THR A 96 -4.42 -6.40 6.56
C THR A 96 -3.24 -6.20 5.61
N LEU A 97 -2.40 -7.21 5.43
CA LEU A 97 -1.28 -7.19 4.49
C LEU A 97 -1.77 -7.09 3.05
N THR A 98 -2.76 -7.89 2.66
CA THR A 98 -3.38 -7.85 1.33
C THR A 98 -3.94 -6.47 1.04
N ALA A 99 -4.65 -5.85 1.99
CA ALA A 99 -5.18 -4.50 1.83
C ALA A 99 -4.06 -3.46 1.69
N LEU A 100 -3.11 -3.46 2.63
CA LEU A 100 -2.06 -2.44 2.69
C LEU A 100 -1.14 -2.53 1.47
N ALA A 101 -0.53 -3.69 1.24
CA ALA A 101 0.38 -3.90 0.13
C ALA A 101 -0.34 -3.79 -1.23
N GLY A 102 -1.58 -4.29 -1.33
CA GLY A 102 -2.36 -4.19 -2.58
C GLY A 102 -2.71 -2.75 -2.92
N CYS A 103 -3.08 -1.94 -1.95
CA CYS A 103 -3.30 -0.52 -2.15
C CYS A 103 -2.00 0.25 -2.45
N GLU A 104 -0.89 -0.11 -1.80
CA GLU A 104 0.44 0.43 -2.10
C GLU A 104 0.90 0.10 -3.52
N VAL A 105 0.58 -1.09 -4.03
CA VAL A 105 0.80 -1.44 -5.45
C VAL A 105 0.04 -0.49 -6.37
N LEU A 106 -1.25 -0.25 -6.10
CA LEU A 106 -2.07 0.65 -6.93
C LEU A 106 -1.56 2.08 -6.90
N LEU A 107 -1.22 2.59 -5.71
CA LEU A 107 -0.65 3.93 -5.54
C LEU A 107 0.75 4.04 -6.15
N GLY A 108 1.59 3.02 -5.99
CA GLY A 108 2.93 2.99 -6.54
C GLY A 108 2.93 2.88 -8.06
N ALA A 109 1.99 2.13 -8.64
CA ALA A 109 1.77 2.11 -10.09
C ALA A 109 1.40 3.50 -10.64
N LEU A 110 0.61 4.28 -9.88
CA LEU A 110 0.32 5.68 -10.20
C LEU A 110 1.53 6.60 -9.97
N ALA A 111 2.37 6.30 -8.97
CA ALA A 111 3.56 7.07 -8.64
C ALA A 111 4.70 6.89 -9.65
N ILE A 112 4.80 5.75 -10.35
CA ILE A 112 5.85 5.51 -11.35
C ILE A 112 5.86 6.57 -12.47
N PRO A 113 4.76 6.83 -13.21
CA PRO A 113 4.77 7.86 -14.25
C PRO A 113 4.98 9.28 -13.69
N LEU A 114 4.52 9.56 -12.46
CA LEU A 114 4.79 10.83 -11.78
C LEU A 114 6.28 11.01 -11.46
N THR A 115 6.92 9.94 -11.00
CA THR A 115 8.37 9.90 -10.72
C THR A 115 9.17 10.04 -12.02
N ALA A 116 8.77 9.33 -13.07
CA ALA A 116 9.36 9.48 -14.39
C ALA A 116 9.27 10.93 -14.89
N TRP A 117 8.11 11.57 -14.73
CA TRP A 117 7.94 12.98 -15.07
C TRP A 117 8.85 13.88 -14.24
N PHE A 118 8.95 13.65 -12.92
CA PHE A 118 9.84 14.42 -12.03
C PHE A 118 11.31 14.40 -12.49
N PHE A 119 11.82 13.23 -12.88
CA PHE A 119 13.20 13.09 -13.36
C PHE A 119 13.40 13.53 -14.81
N ALA A 120 12.35 13.57 -15.63
CA ALA A 120 12.43 13.99 -17.02
C ALA A 120 12.49 15.52 -17.22
N VAL A 121 12.08 16.32 -16.23
CA VAL A 121 12.03 17.79 -16.34
C VAL A 121 13.18 18.49 -15.62
N PRO A 122 13.59 19.69 -16.09
CA PRO A 122 14.53 20.54 -15.37
C PRO A 122 14.02 20.90 -13.98
N GLU A 123 14.94 21.17 -13.04
CA GLU A 123 14.62 21.45 -11.64
C GLU A 123 13.58 22.56 -11.45
N ALA A 124 13.67 23.64 -12.23
CA ALA A 124 12.72 24.76 -12.22
C ALA A 124 11.27 24.36 -12.53
N GLN A 125 11.03 23.17 -13.11
CA GLN A 125 9.71 22.66 -13.49
C GLN A 125 9.25 21.46 -12.64
N ARG A 126 10.05 21.04 -11.65
CA ARG A 126 9.74 19.88 -10.79
C ARG A 126 8.66 20.15 -9.74
N ALA A 127 8.24 21.41 -9.56
CA ALA A 127 7.27 21.79 -8.54
C ALA A 127 5.96 21.01 -8.67
N LEU A 128 5.39 20.91 -9.88
CA LEU A 128 4.12 20.22 -10.10
C LEU A 128 4.21 18.69 -9.88
N PRO A 129 5.12 17.93 -10.50
CA PRO A 129 5.24 16.50 -10.23
C PRO A 129 5.63 16.21 -8.77
N GLY A 130 6.39 17.09 -8.12
CA GLY A 130 6.69 17.02 -6.69
C GLY A 130 5.44 17.16 -5.82
N LEU A 131 4.59 18.17 -6.08
CA LEU A 131 3.32 18.36 -5.36
C LEU A 131 2.36 17.19 -5.55
N LEU A 132 2.26 16.64 -6.77
CA LEU A 132 1.45 15.44 -7.03
C LEU A 132 1.99 14.22 -6.29
N SER A 133 3.31 14.07 -6.19
CA SER A 133 3.94 13.00 -5.40
C SER A 133 3.63 13.13 -3.91
N LEU A 134 3.63 14.36 -3.37
CA LEU A 134 3.22 14.63 -2.00
C LEU A 134 1.73 14.34 -1.77
N LEU A 135 0.86 14.62 -2.75
CA LEU A 135 -0.55 14.26 -2.70
C LEU A 135 -0.73 12.73 -2.62
N VAL A 136 0.00 11.98 -3.44
CA VAL A 136 -0.01 10.50 -3.42
C VAL A 136 0.47 9.98 -2.06
N LEU A 137 1.55 10.55 -1.51
CA LEU A 137 2.05 10.21 -0.17
C LEU A 137 1.00 10.52 0.92
N GLY A 138 0.37 11.69 0.86
CA GLY A 138 -0.70 12.07 1.79
C GLY A 138 -1.88 11.12 1.73
N TRP A 139 -2.27 10.69 0.53
CA TRP A 139 -3.31 9.69 0.34
C TRP A 139 -2.90 8.31 0.89
N ASN A 140 -1.64 7.90 0.69
CA ASN A 140 -1.10 6.68 1.24
C ASN A 140 -1.17 6.67 2.79
N ILE A 141 -0.80 7.78 3.44
CA ILE A 141 -0.89 7.93 4.91
C ILE A 141 -2.35 7.79 5.37
N ALA A 142 -3.28 8.47 4.71
CA ALA A 142 -4.71 8.38 5.03
C ALA A 142 -5.23 6.93 4.89
N LEU A 143 -4.79 6.25 3.83
CA LEU A 143 -5.17 4.88 3.52
C LEU A 143 -4.60 3.87 4.53
N ALA A 144 -3.31 3.94 4.83
CA ALA A 144 -2.67 3.13 5.86
C ALA A 144 -3.35 3.36 7.22
N GLY A 145 -3.66 4.62 7.55
CA GLY A 145 -4.33 4.96 8.81
C GLY A 145 -5.74 4.38 8.89
N HIS A 146 -6.49 4.44 7.79
CA HIS A 146 -7.80 3.83 7.66
C HIS A 146 -7.74 2.30 7.80
N ILE A 147 -6.78 1.65 7.14
CA ILE A 147 -6.58 0.19 7.23
C ILE A 147 -6.22 -0.21 8.66
N PHE A 148 -5.26 0.46 9.30
CA PHE A 148 -4.86 0.16 10.68
C PHE A 148 -5.97 0.40 11.69
N ARG A 149 -6.76 1.47 11.53
CA ARG A 149 -7.96 1.72 12.34
C ARG A 149 -8.88 0.50 12.35
N HIS A 150 -9.23 -0.01 11.18
CA HIS A 150 -10.13 -1.14 11.03
C HIS A 150 -9.49 -2.47 11.47
N ALA A 151 -8.22 -2.70 11.12
CA ALA A 151 -7.49 -3.90 11.49
C ALA A 151 -7.38 -4.07 13.01
N LEU A 152 -7.09 -2.99 13.73
CA LEU A 152 -6.82 -2.99 15.18
C LEU A 152 -8.06 -2.68 16.04
N GLY A 153 -9.16 -2.25 15.41
CA GLY A 153 -10.37 -1.83 16.12
C GLY A 153 -10.13 -0.60 17.01
N ILE A 154 -9.36 0.37 16.53
CA ILE A 154 -8.96 1.57 17.28
C ILE A 154 -9.63 2.83 16.72
N SER A 155 -9.47 3.96 17.42
CA SER A 155 -9.96 5.26 16.94
C SER A 155 -9.22 5.71 15.67
N SER A 156 -9.85 6.59 14.88
CA SER A 156 -9.23 7.13 13.66
C SER A 156 -7.91 7.85 13.93
N SER A 157 -7.80 8.56 15.06
CA SER A 157 -6.58 9.25 15.45
C SER A 157 -5.44 8.27 15.75
N MET A 158 -5.71 7.18 16.47
CA MET A 158 -4.70 6.15 16.72
C MET A 158 -4.30 5.39 15.44
N GLY A 159 -5.25 5.18 14.52
CA GLY A 159 -4.95 4.63 13.20
C GLY A 159 -3.98 5.52 12.42
N LEU A 160 -4.21 6.84 12.42
CA LEU A 160 -3.29 7.80 11.83
C LEU A 160 -1.91 7.79 12.49
N VAL A 161 -1.83 7.71 13.82
CA VAL A 161 -0.54 7.59 14.53
C VAL A 161 0.21 6.33 14.11
N ALA A 162 -0.48 5.19 13.97
CA ALA A 162 0.14 3.96 13.48
C ALA A 162 0.65 4.11 12.03
N ALA A 163 -0.08 4.82 11.17
CA ALA A 163 0.34 5.10 9.79
C ALA A 163 1.56 6.03 9.72
N LEU A 164 1.60 7.07 10.54
CA LEU A 164 2.77 7.94 10.64
C LEU A 164 4.00 7.17 11.14
N GLY A 165 3.83 6.32 12.17
CA GLY A 165 4.88 5.43 12.66
C GLY A 165 5.38 4.47 11.58
N TYR A 166 4.45 3.87 10.82
CA TYR A 166 4.78 3.02 9.67
C TYR A 166 5.64 3.76 8.64
N ILE A 167 5.21 4.94 8.18
CA ILE A 167 5.95 5.71 7.18
C ILE A 167 7.32 6.18 7.69
N LEU A 168 7.42 6.60 8.96
CA LEU A 168 8.70 6.97 9.57
C LEU A 168 9.68 5.79 9.58
N VAL A 169 9.22 4.59 9.96
CA VAL A 169 10.05 3.38 9.94
C VAL A 169 10.45 3.03 8.50
N SER A 170 9.54 3.13 7.54
CA SER A 170 9.84 2.88 6.12
C SER A 170 10.89 3.84 5.58
N PHE A 171 10.80 5.14 5.89
CA PHE A 171 11.82 6.13 5.49
C PHE A 171 13.15 5.93 6.20
N ALA A 172 13.15 5.62 7.51
CA ALA A 172 14.37 5.31 8.23
C ALA A 172 15.09 4.08 7.66
N LEU A 173 14.32 3.04 7.30
CA LEU A 173 14.86 1.85 6.66
C LEU A 173 15.46 2.17 5.29
N ALA A 174 14.74 2.92 4.46
CA ALA A 174 15.22 3.32 3.14
C ALA A 174 16.54 4.11 3.27
N GLY A 175 16.59 5.10 4.17
CA GLY A 175 17.79 5.89 4.44
C GLY A 175 18.97 5.07 5.00
N ALA A 176 18.70 3.99 5.74
CA ALA A 176 19.75 3.10 6.24
C ALA A 176 20.35 2.18 5.16
N ILE A 177 19.57 1.87 4.11
CA ILE A 177 20.00 1.01 3.00
C ILE A 177 20.68 1.81 1.90
N THR A 178 20.23 3.04 1.67
CA THR A 178 20.86 3.93 0.70
C THR A 178 22.09 4.59 1.33
N PRO A 179 23.28 4.52 0.71
CA PRO A 179 24.45 5.25 1.19
C PRO A 179 24.13 6.74 1.25
N ALA A 180 24.64 7.41 2.29
CA ALA A 180 24.57 8.86 2.37
C ALA A 180 25.25 9.49 1.14
N PRO A 181 24.73 10.61 0.62
CA PRO A 181 25.35 11.33 -0.50
C PRO A 181 26.78 11.78 -0.17
#